data_AF-A0A9D6WTJ6-F1
#
_entry.id   AF-A0A9D6WTJ6-F1
#
_cell.length_a   1.000
_cell.length_b   1.000
_cell.length_c   1.000
_cell.angle_alpha   90.00
_cell.angle_beta   90.00
_cell.angle_gamma   90.00
#
_symmetry.space_group_name_H-M   'P 1'
#
loop_
_entity.id
_entity.type
_entity.pdbx_description
1 polymer ?
#
loop_
_entity_poly.entity_id
_entity_poly.type
_entity_poly.pdbx_seq_one_letter_code
_entity_poly.pdbx_strand_id
1 'polypeptide(L)'
;MRTINLMTDVPADHQVRITLPNDVPVGPAEMVIVVASRATTEFTLGDLARSTFFGMWHDRTDIADSVEFARRLRAEAWSRAL
;
A
#
# COMPACT_ATOMS: atom_id res chain seq x y z
N MET A 1 -14.44 -9.84 24.58
CA MET A 1 -14.28 -9.86 23.11
C MET A 1 -12.80 -9.71 22.81
N ARG A 2 -12.19 -10.72 22.17
CA ARG A 2 -10.76 -10.72 21.82
C ARG A 2 -10.67 -10.87 20.31
N THR A 3 -10.03 -9.92 19.64
CA THR A 3 -9.82 -9.96 18.19
C THR A 3 -8.46 -10.57 17.89
N ILE A 4 -8.41 -11.49 16.93
CA ILE A 4 -7.17 -12.14 16.47
C ILE A 4 -6.99 -11.77 15.00
N ASN A 5 -5.87 -11.13 14.67
CA ASN A 5 -5.54 -10.78 13.30
C ASN A 5 -4.73 -11.92 12.67
N LEU A 6 -5.31 -12.58 11.67
CA LEU A 6 -4.64 -13.58 10.84
C LEU A 6 -4.61 -13.07 9.40
N MET A 7 -3.44 -13.14 8.77
CA MET A 7 -3.28 -12.77 7.36
C MET A 7 -2.93 -14.03 6.56
N THR A 8 -3.71 -14.29 5.51
CA THR A 8 -3.50 -15.41 4.59
C THR A 8 -4.00 -15.00 3.21
N ASP A 9 -3.40 -15.60 2.17
CA ASP A 9 -3.92 -15.46 0.82
C ASP A 9 -5.20 -16.29 0.65
N VAL A 10 -6.08 -15.83 -0.24
CA VAL A 10 -7.25 -16.60 -0.69
C VAL A 10 -6.81 -17.51 -1.83
N PRO A 11 -6.78 -18.85 -1.63
CA PRO A 11 -6.38 -19.79 -2.68
C PRO A 11 -7.40 -19.85 -3.82
N ALA A 12 -6.99 -20.44 -4.96
CA ALA A 12 -7.83 -20.52 -6.17
C ALA A 12 -9.09 -21.38 -6.00
N ASP A 13 -9.11 -22.30 -5.03
CA ASP A 13 -10.31 -23.06 -4.64
C ASP A 13 -11.23 -22.28 -3.70
N HIS A 14 -10.85 -21.05 -3.35
CA HIS A 14 -11.55 -20.16 -2.44
C HIS A 14 -11.80 -20.75 -1.04
N GLN A 15 -10.97 -21.73 -0.61
CA GLN A 15 -11.08 -22.34 0.72
C GLN A 15 -9.98 -21.85 1.66
N VAL A 16 -10.36 -21.07 2.68
CA VAL A 16 -9.44 -20.65 3.74
C VAL A 16 -9.68 -21.49 4.99
N ARG A 17 -8.66 -22.25 5.43
CA ARG A 17 -8.69 -23.02 6.69
C ARG A 17 -7.91 -22.27 7.77
N ILE A 18 -8.61 -21.87 8.84
CA ILE A 18 -8.02 -21.13 9.96
C ILE A 18 -8.05 -22.04 11.19
N THR A 19 -6.88 -22.32 11.76
CA THR A 19 -6.75 -23.03 13.04
C THR A 19 -6.60 -22.00 14.16
N LEU A 20 -7.52 -21.99 15.11
CA LEU A 20 -7.43 -21.09 16.26
C LEU A 20 -6.33 -21.56 17.23
N PRO A 21 -5.55 -20.64 17.82
CA PRO A 21 -4.59 -20.97 18.88
C PRO A 21 -5.25 -21.60 20.11
N ASN A 22 -4.52 -22.46 20.82
CA ASN A 22 -5.03 -23.19 22.00
C ASN A 22 -5.38 -22.29 23.20
N ASP A 23 -4.93 -21.03 23.20
CA ASP A 23 -5.25 -20.03 24.23
C ASP A 23 -6.58 -19.28 23.98
N VAL A 24 -7.31 -19.63 22.92
CA VAL A 24 -8.64 -19.09 22.64
C VAL A 24 -9.71 -19.91 23.37
N PRO A 25 -10.53 -19.30 24.24
CA PRO A 25 -11.57 -20.02 24.97
C PRO A 25 -12.64 -20.56 24.02
N VAL A 26 -13.15 -21.76 24.32
CA VAL A 26 -14.28 -22.36 23.60
C VAL A 26 -15.56 -21.57 23.83
N GLY A 27 -16.30 -21.31 22.76
CA GLY A 27 -17.56 -20.57 22.80
C GLY A 27 -17.97 -20.03 21.43
N PRO A 28 -19.07 -19.25 21.38
CA PRO A 28 -19.49 -18.57 20.15
C PRO A 28 -18.39 -17.64 19.64
N ALA A 29 -18.12 -17.70 18.33
CA ALA A 29 -17.11 -16.87 17.67
C ALA A 29 -17.77 -16.04 16.56
N GLU A 30 -17.41 -14.76 16.52
CA GLU A 30 -17.72 -13.86 15.41
C GLU A 30 -16.48 -13.74 14.52
N MET A 31 -16.65 -13.85 13.21
CA MET A 31 -15.55 -13.75 12.25
C MET A 31 -15.77 -12.56 11.31
N VAL A 32 -14.74 -11.73 11.17
CA VAL A 32 -14.71 -10.64 10.18
C VAL A 32 -13.65 -10.97 9.15
N ILE A 33 -14.07 -11.14 7.89
CA ILE A 33 -13.17 -11.45 6.78
C ILE A 33 -13.01 -10.19 5.92
N VAL A 34 -11.78 -9.72 5.78
CA VAL A 34 -11.43 -8.61 4.91
C VAL A 34 -10.61 -9.15 3.73
N VAL A 35 -11.17 -9.09 2.53
CA VAL A 35 -10.47 -9.49 1.30
C VAL A 35 -9.95 -8.22 0.63
N ALA A 36 -8.63 -8.05 0.64
CA ALA A 36 -7.97 -7.00 -0.13
C ALA A 36 -7.60 -7.56 -1.51
N SER A 37 -8.01 -6.88 -2.58
CA SER A 37 -7.41 -7.11 -3.89
C SER A 37 -5.96 -6.65 -3.79
N ARG A 38 -5.00 -7.56 -3.93
CA ARG A 38 -3.61 -7.16 -4.16
C ARG A 38 -3.62 -6.41 -5.50
N ALA A 39 -3.48 -5.09 -5.47
CA ALA A 39 -3.21 -4.36 -6.69
C ALA A 39 -1.94 -4.99 -7.27
N THR A 40 -2.08 -5.70 -8.39
CA THR A 40 -0.95 -6.08 -9.22
C THR A 40 -0.43 -4.78 -9.80
N THR A 41 0.34 -4.04 -9.00
CA THR A 41 1.07 -2.88 -9.49
C THR A 41 2.28 -3.41 -10.25
N GLU A 42 2.04 -4.17 -11.32
CA GLU A 42 2.96 -4.25 -12.44
C GLU A 42 2.80 -2.94 -13.21
N PHE A 43 3.23 -1.84 -12.58
CA PHE A 43 3.21 -0.53 -13.19
C PHE A 43 4.65 -0.27 -13.61
N THR A 44 4.91 -0.46 -14.90
CA THR A 44 6.24 -0.24 -15.43
C THR A 44 6.54 1.26 -15.48
N LEU A 45 7.82 1.63 -15.57
CA LEU A 45 8.22 3.01 -15.80
C LEU A 45 7.58 3.55 -17.10
N GLY A 46 7.36 2.69 -18.09
CA GLY A 46 6.66 3.00 -19.34
C GLY A 46 5.16 3.23 -19.15
N ASP A 47 4.52 2.54 -18.22
CA ASP A 47 3.12 2.79 -17.85
C ASP A 47 2.97 4.11 -17.11
N LEU A 48 3.94 4.45 -16.25
CA LEU A 48 4.00 5.76 -15.61
C LEU A 48 4.17 6.86 -16.64
N ALA A 49 5.08 6.72 -17.60
CA ALA A 49 5.29 7.70 -18.67
C ALA A 49 4.04 7.95 -19.53
N ARG A 50 3.16 6.95 -19.66
CA ARG A 50 1.88 7.04 -20.38
C ARG A 50 0.70 7.48 -19.49
N SER A 51 0.91 7.56 -18.18
CA SER A 51 -0.12 7.97 -17.25
C SER A 51 -0.32 9.48 -17.27
N THR A 52 -1.51 9.91 -16.86
CA THR A 52 -1.82 11.34 -16.65
C THR A 52 -0.93 12.01 -15.60
N PHE A 53 -0.18 11.23 -14.82
CA PHE A 53 0.72 11.76 -13.78
C PHE A 53 2.08 12.19 -14.33
N PHE A 54 2.53 11.64 -15.45
CA PHE A 54 3.79 12.01 -16.07
C PHE A 54 3.61 13.29 -16.87
N GLY A 55 4.45 14.29 -16.60
CA GLY A 55 4.33 15.61 -17.22
C GLY A 55 3.38 16.59 -16.53
N MET A 56 2.65 16.21 -15.46
CA MET A 56 1.84 17.19 -14.68
C MET A 56 2.66 18.35 -14.12
N TRP A 57 3.97 18.16 -13.94
CA TRP A 57 4.91 19.17 -13.47
C TRP A 57 5.52 19.98 -14.61
N HIS A 58 5.34 19.57 -15.88
CA HIS A 58 5.84 20.28 -17.05
C HIS A 58 5.16 21.64 -17.22
N ASP A 59 3.86 21.70 -16.97
CA ASP A 59 3.06 22.92 -17.10
C ASP A 59 3.11 23.80 -15.84
N ARG A 60 3.86 23.40 -14.81
CA ARG A 60 4.01 24.17 -13.57
C ARG A 60 5.02 25.29 -13.75
N THR A 61 4.52 26.48 -14.02
CA THR A 61 5.33 27.69 -14.19
C THR A 61 5.89 28.25 -12.88
N ASP A 62 5.40 27.78 -11.73
CA ASP A 62 5.87 28.20 -10.41
C ASP A 62 7.11 27.44 -9.93
N ILE A 63 7.61 26.48 -10.73
CA ILE A 63 8.87 25.78 -10.51
C ILE A 63 9.84 26.20 -11.61
N ALA A 64 10.67 27.21 -11.31
CA ALA A 64 11.61 27.78 -12.28
C ALA A 64 12.69 26.78 -12.72
N ASP A 65 13.28 26.04 -11.78
CA ASP A 65 14.24 24.95 -12.03
C ASP A 65 13.78 23.68 -11.31
N SER A 66 13.31 22.71 -12.10
CA SER A 66 12.84 21.42 -11.60
C SER A 66 13.94 20.60 -10.91
N VAL A 67 15.20 20.73 -11.34
CA VAL A 67 16.34 20.01 -10.75
C VAL A 67 16.73 20.62 -9.42
N GLU A 68 16.84 21.95 -9.34
CA GLU A 68 17.12 22.64 -8.09
C GLU A 68 16.00 22.43 -7.06
N PHE A 69 14.74 22.53 -7.50
CA PHE A 69 13.57 22.29 -6.68
C PHE A 69 13.55 20.87 -6.12
N ALA A 70 13.83 19.86 -6.95
CA ALA A 70 13.91 18.47 -6.51
C ALA A 70 15.10 18.21 -5.57
N ARG A 71 16.22 18.94 -5.71
CA ARG A 71 17.35 18.87 -4.76
C ARG A 71 16.94 19.44 -3.40
N ARG A 72 16.29 20.60 -3.39
CA ARG A 72 15.79 21.24 -2.16
C ARG A 72 14.80 20.33 -1.42
N LEU A 73 13.82 19.76 -2.13
CA LEU A 73 12.86 18.82 -1.54
C LEU A 73 13.53 17.59 -0.90
N ARG A 74 14.58 17.04 -1.53
CA ARG A 74 15.32 15.91 -0.94
C ARG A 74 16.07 16.33 0.33
N ALA A 75 16.68 17.51 0.34
CA ALA A 75 17.36 18.04 1.52
C ALA A 75 16.38 18.30 2.68
N GLU A 76 15.23 18.91 2.41
CA GLU A 76 14.18 19.20 3.41
C GLU A 76 13.44 17.94 3.90
N ALA A 77 13.19 16.97 3.01
CA ALA A 77 12.57 15.70 3.40
C ALA A 77 13.53 14.86 4.26
N TRP A 78 14.83 14.92 3.96
CA TRP A 78 15.87 14.27 4.76
C TRP A 78 16.01 14.90 6.15
N SER A 79 15.81 16.21 6.30
CA SER A 79 15.83 16.88 7.61
C SER A 79 14.60 16.60 8.48
N ARG A 80 13.57 15.91 7.97
CA ARG A 80 12.42 15.44 8.77
C ARG A 80 12.66 14.07 9.45
N ALA A 81 13.88 13.53 9.35
CA ALA A 81 14.33 12.43 10.18
C ALA A 81 15.07 12.98 11.41
N LEU A 82 14.30 13.44 12.41
CA LEU A 82 14.56 13.38 13.86
C LEU A 82 13.41 14.05 14.62
#